data_AF-A0A532F0A4-F1
#
_entry.id   AF-A0A532F0A4-F1
#
_cell.length_a   1.000
_cell.length_b   1.000
_cell.length_c   1.000
_cell.angle_alpha   90.00
_cell.angle_beta   90.00
_cell.angle_gamma   90.00
#
_symmetry.space_group_name_H-M   'P 1'
#
loop_
_entity.id
_entity.type
_entity.pdbx_description
1 polymer ?
#
loop_
_entity_poly.entity_id
_entity_poly.type
_entity_poly.pdbx_seq_one_letter_code
_entity_poly.pdbx_strand_id
1 'polypeptide(L)'
;MNNAVNTDALTLCLTPHGSLVLRPTDDGSALDADRADRIKAAFARGHGHGLLWLGAAEVGTVLPPVFAYWRQFGARFMTALCTKPAAEEGSEVQPPPPPANSDLWSLAADAPVMPGAEYLTADVLHTLWRHIGEAFVIEIAESGTALPDFLKALGPAWNLVGRVHFNLAENRRDEDAPFAFLATYTSRLSAHGKAQHLPLGQALREYAGAANQERLLSLLLPVQRAQERCVWLKQMVDAGELFHPLRWSVHEAVRFLGDAHELEQAGVVVRMPATWRACRPSRPQVWGTVGTKTPSELGTDALLDFHVEVTLDGQALTSAELKALLANTSGLALIRGQWVEVDRERLVRTM
;
A
#
# COMPACT_ATOMS: atom_id res chain seq x y z
N MET A 1 31.13 -44.09 1.30
CA MET A 1 30.25 -42.95 1.65
C MET A 1 30.00 -42.18 0.38
N ASN A 2 28.89 -42.49 -0.31
CA ASN A 2 28.49 -41.74 -1.50
C ASN A 2 27.86 -40.43 -1.03
N ASN A 3 28.52 -39.31 -1.29
CA ASN A 3 27.87 -37.99 -1.25
C ASN A 3 26.83 -38.00 -2.36
N ALA A 4 25.55 -38.06 -1.98
CA ALA A 4 24.48 -37.66 -2.86
C ALA A 4 24.69 -36.17 -3.15
N VAL A 5 25.16 -35.87 -4.36
CA VAL A 5 25.16 -34.50 -4.89
C VAL A 5 23.72 -34.00 -4.80
N ASN A 6 23.51 -32.90 -4.09
CA ASN A 6 22.20 -32.28 -3.96
C ASN A 6 21.89 -31.58 -5.30
N THR A 7 21.43 -32.37 -6.29
CA THR A 7 21.27 -31.94 -7.70
C THR A 7 20.29 -30.79 -7.93
N ASP A 8 19.63 -30.28 -6.89
CA ASP A 8 18.60 -29.24 -6.95
C ASP A 8 19.04 -27.86 -6.43
N ALA A 9 20.28 -27.73 -5.94
CA ALA A 9 20.80 -26.41 -5.57
C ALA A 9 21.20 -25.64 -6.84
N LEU A 10 20.58 -24.47 -7.03
CA LEU A 10 20.82 -23.58 -8.18
C LEU A 10 21.50 -22.29 -7.72
N THR A 11 22.22 -21.66 -8.63
CA THR A 11 22.73 -20.30 -8.48
C THR A 11 22.66 -19.54 -9.80
N LEU A 12 22.80 -18.22 -9.74
CA LEU A 12 22.95 -17.36 -10.91
C LEU A 12 24.43 -17.04 -11.12
N CYS A 13 24.86 -17.16 -12.38
CA CYS A 13 26.22 -16.89 -12.81
C CYS A 13 26.19 -15.80 -13.89
N LEU A 14 27.07 -14.80 -13.77
CA LEU A 14 27.27 -13.79 -14.79
C LEU A 14 28.35 -14.27 -15.77
N THR A 15 28.03 -14.28 -17.05
CA THR A 15 28.99 -14.70 -18.10
C THR A 15 29.91 -13.53 -18.49
N PRO A 16 31.08 -13.81 -19.12
CA PRO A 16 31.95 -12.76 -19.67
C PRO A 16 31.26 -11.85 -20.69
N HIS A 17 30.17 -12.30 -21.30
CA HIS A 17 29.35 -11.53 -22.24
C HIS A 17 28.27 -10.67 -21.54
N GLY A 18 28.23 -10.63 -20.21
CA GLY A 18 27.26 -9.84 -19.44
C GLY A 18 25.87 -10.46 -19.34
N SER A 19 25.70 -11.72 -19.77
CA SER A 19 24.43 -12.45 -19.65
C SER A 19 24.37 -13.26 -18.36
N LEU A 20 23.20 -13.27 -17.71
CA LEU A 20 22.91 -14.09 -16.53
C LEU A 20 22.40 -15.47 -16.95
N VAL A 21 22.95 -16.50 -16.32
CA VAL A 21 22.53 -17.90 -16.55
C VAL A 21 22.35 -18.64 -15.23
N LEU A 22 21.35 -19.51 -15.19
CA LEU A 22 21.20 -20.46 -14.09
C LEU A 22 22.22 -21.59 -14.23
N ARG A 23 22.88 -21.94 -13.12
CA ARG A 23 23.76 -23.10 -13.04
C ARG A 23 23.47 -23.92 -11.78
N PRO A 24 23.65 -25.25 -11.82
CA PRO A 24 23.73 -26.06 -10.63
C PRO A 24 24.88 -25.59 -9.74
N THR A 25 24.71 -25.66 -8.41
CA THR A 25 25.75 -25.38 -7.42
C THR A 25 25.74 -26.47 -6.37
N ASP A 26 26.91 -26.90 -5.92
CA ASP A 26 27.03 -27.82 -4.79
C ASP A 26 26.98 -27.07 -3.45
N ASP A 27 27.26 -25.77 -3.48
CA ASP A 27 27.27 -24.87 -2.34
C ASP A 27 26.07 -23.91 -2.43
N GLY A 28 25.00 -24.19 -1.67
CA GLY A 28 23.85 -23.30 -1.59
C GLY A 28 22.67 -23.87 -0.79
N SER A 29 21.91 -22.98 -0.15
CA SER A 29 20.60 -23.34 0.39
C SER A 29 19.66 -23.69 -0.76
N ALA A 30 19.08 -24.88 -0.73
CA ALA A 30 18.16 -25.35 -1.75
C ALA A 30 16.95 -24.42 -1.86
N LEU A 31 16.57 -24.10 -3.10
CA LEU A 31 15.28 -23.48 -3.38
C LEU A 31 14.19 -24.53 -3.22
N ASP A 32 13.00 -24.09 -2.81
CA ASP A 32 11.80 -24.91 -2.92
C ASP A 32 11.58 -25.38 -4.37
N ALA A 33 11.19 -26.65 -4.57
CA ALA A 33 11.16 -27.28 -5.89
C ALA A 33 10.24 -26.54 -6.88
N ASP A 34 9.03 -26.19 -6.45
CA ASP A 34 8.07 -25.46 -7.28
C ASP A 34 8.62 -24.08 -7.69
N ARG A 35 9.34 -23.42 -6.77
CA ARG A 35 10.01 -22.15 -7.05
C ARG A 35 11.18 -22.34 -8.02
N ALA A 36 12.00 -23.36 -7.82
CA ALA A 36 13.12 -23.67 -8.69
C ALA A 36 12.63 -23.87 -10.13
N ASP A 37 11.53 -24.57 -10.33
CA ASP A 37 10.97 -24.83 -11.66
C ASP A 37 10.38 -23.57 -12.32
N ARG A 38 9.69 -22.71 -11.54
CA ARG A 38 9.26 -21.39 -12.06
C ARG A 38 10.44 -20.50 -12.45
N ILE A 39 11.50 -20.48 -11.64
CA ILE A 39 12.73 -19.75 -11.95
C ILE A 39 13.39 -20.30 -13.22
N LYS A 40 13.53 -21.63 -13.35
CA LYS A 40 14.08 -22.27 -14.56
C LYS A 40 13.27 -21.88 -15.80
N ALA A 41 11.94 -21.95 -15.72
CA ALA A 41 11.06 -21.59 -16.83
C ALA A 41 11.23 -20.12 -17.26
N ALA A 42 11.30 -19.19 -16.30
CA ALA A 42 11.50 -17.78 -16.60
C ALA A 42 12.87 -17.51 -17.26
N PHE A 43 13.95 -18.10 -16.73
CA PHE A 43 15.30 -17.92 -17.31
C PHE A 43 15.50 -18.68 -18.64
N ALA A 44 14.72 -19.74 -18.91
CA ALA A 44 14.72 -20.42 -20.21
C ALA A 44 14.19 -19.53 -21.35
N ARG A 45 13.31 -18.57 -21.04
CA ARG A 45 12.89 -17.52 -22.00
C ARG A 45 13.94 -16.43 -22.21
N GLY A 46 14.90 -16.32 -21.30
CA GLY A 46 15.98 -15.33 -21.32
C GLY A 46 16.19 -14.66 -19.95
N HIS A 47 17.37 -14.08 -19.72
CA HIS A 47 17.68 -13.45 -18.43
C HIS A 47 16.82 -12.21 -18.14
N GLY A 48 16.29 -11.53 -19.16
CA GLY A 48 15.34 -10.43 -18.98
C GLY A 48 14.06 -10.90 -18.29
N HIS A 49 13.48 -11.99 -18.80
CA HIS A 49 12.29 -12.64 -18.21
C HIS A 49 12.57 -13.17 -16.81
N GLY A 50 13.73 -13.82 -16.60
CA GLY A 50 14.16 -14.30 -15.30
C GLY A 50 14.28 -13.18 -14.25
N LEU A 51 14.92 -12.06 -14.61
CA LEU A 51 15.07 -10.91 -13.72
C LEU A 51 13.76 -10.18 -13.46
N LEU A 52 12.90 -10.03 -14.47
CA LEU A 52 11.55 -9.48 -14.31
C LEU A 52 10.75 -10.30 -13.31
N TRP A 53 10.72 -11.62 -13.50
CA TRP A 53 9.96 -12.53 -12.64
C TRP A 53 10.49 -12.55 -11.21
N LEU A 54 11.82 -12.64 -11.01
CA LEU A 54 12.42 -12.53 -9.69
C LEU A 54 12.01 -11.22 -9.02
N GLY A 55 12.20 -10.11 -9.73
CA GLY A 55 11.89 -8.78 -9.24
C GLY A 55 10.42 -8.57 -8.89
N ALA A 56 9.50 -9.24 -9.59
CA ALA A 56 8.06 -9.02 -9.41
C ALA A 56 7.40 -10.03 -8.46
N ALA A 57 7.65 -11.33 -8.65
CA ALA A 57 6.92 -12.42 -7.99
C ALA A 57 7.59 -12.92 -6.69
N GLU A 58 8.92 -12.76 -6.55
CA GLU A 58 9.68 -13.29 -5.41
C GLU A 58 10.00 -12.21 -4.35
N VAL A 59 9.24 -11.12 -4.38
CA VAL A 59 9.37 -10.04 -3.40
C VAL A 59 8.88 -10.54 -2.05
N GLY A 60 9.75 -10.47 -1.05
CA GLY A 60 9.43 -10.93 0.30
C GLY A 60 9.73 -12.38 0.61
N THR A 61 10.18 -13.15 -0.38
CA THR A 61 10.63 -14.52 -0.13
C THR A 61 12.07 -14.55 0.37
N VAL A 62 12.40 -15.59 1.15
CA VAL A 62 13.77 -15.82 1.59
C VAL A 62 14.49 -16.55 0.46
N LEU A 63 15.48 -15.87 -0.13
CA LEU A 63 16.26 -16.38 -1.25
C LEU A 63 17.75 -16.42 -0.87
N PRO A 64 18.55 -17.32 -1.47
CA PRO A 64 20.01 -17.27 -1.35
C PRO A 64 20.56 -15.89 -1.79
N PRO A 65 21.72 -15.45 -1.26
CA PRO A 65 22.23 -14.08 -1.46
C PRO A 65 22.30 -13.61 -2.91
N VAL A 66 22.75 -14.48 -3.82
CA VAL A 66 22.85 -14.17 -5.26
C VAL A 66 21.47 -13.90 -5.87
N PHE A 67 20.49 -14.77 -5.61
CA PHE A 67 19.11 -14.54 -6.04
C PHE A 67 18.50 -13.31 -5.38
N ALA A 68 18.77 -13.07 -4.10
CA ALA A 68 18.28 -11.90 -3.39
C ALA A 68 18.81 -10.58 -3.99
N TYR A 69 20.07 -10.55 -4.42
CA TYR A 69 20.67 -9.42 -5.14
C TYR A 69 19.98 -9.16 -6.48
N TRP A 70 19.84 -10.18 -7.33
CA TRP A 70 19.19 -10.05 -8.63
C TRP A 70 17.70 -9.76 -8.55
N ARG A 71 17.01 -10.32 -7.54
CA ARG A 71 15.65 -9.93 -7.18
C ARG A 71 15.57 -8.45 -6.83
N GLN A 72 16.48 -7.93 -6.01
CA GLN A 72 16.48 -6.50 -5.68
C GLN A 72 16.70 -5.62 -6.91
N PHE A 73 17.56 -6.05 -7.83
CA PHE A 73 17.75 -5.38 -9.11
C PHE A 73 16.45 -5.35 -9.95
N GLY A 74 15.77 -6.49 -10.10
CA GLY A 74 14.46 -6.55 -10.76
C GLY A 74 13.37 -5.75 -10.03
N ALA A 75 13.35 -5.76 -8.69
CA ALA A 75 12.40 -4.99 -7.89
C ALA A 75 12.57 -3.47 -8.06
N ARG A 76 13.81 -3.00 -8.31
CA ARG A 76 14.05 -1.59 -8.68
C ARG A 76 13.43 -1.25 -10.04
N PHE A 77 13.53 -2.16 -11.01
CA PHE A 77 12.83 -2.01 -12.30
C PHE A 77 11.32 -1.91 -12.10
N MET A 78 10.73 -2.83 -11.33
CA MET A 78 9.29 -2.81 -11.00
C MET A 78 8.87 -1.53 -10.27
N THR A 79 9.70 -1.03 -9.37
CA THR A 79 9.47 0.24 -8.66
C THR A 79 9.44 1.40 -9.65
N ALA A 80 10.45 1.49 -10.53
CA ALA A 80 10.52 2.54 -11.55
C ALA A 80 9.31 2.49 -12.50
N LEU A 81 8.86 1.29 -12.87
CA LEU A 81 7.65 1.07 -13.68
C LEU A 81 6.38 1.59 -12.96
N CYS A 82 6.19 1.24 -11.67
CA CYS A 82 5.02 1.64 -10.90
C CYS A 82 4.96 3.15 -10.60
N THR A 83 6.12 3.81 -10.54
CA THR A 83 6.23 5.26 -10.27
C THR A 83 6.23 6.13 -11.53
N LYS A 84 6.10 5.52 -12.71
CA LYS A 84 6.03 6.25 -13.98
C LYS A 84 4.67 6.96 -14.11
N PRO A 85 4.61 8.14 -14.75
CA PRO A 85 3.34 8.74 -15.13
C PRO A 85 2.43 7.74 -15.82
N ALA A 86 1.16 7.72 -15.42
CA ALA A 86 0.13 7.01 -16.17
C ALA A 86 0.16 7.54 -17.60
N ALA A 87 0.47 6.66 -18.55
CA ALA A 87 0.36 7.02 -19.96
C ALA A 87 -1.12 7.30 -20.24
N GLU A 88 -1.40 8.23 -21.16
CA GLU A 88 -2.77 8.51 -21.60
C GLU A 88 -3.47 7.22 -22.03
N GLU A 89 -4.79 7.12 -21.81
CA GLU A 89 -5.57 5.93 -22.17
C GLU A 89 -5.33 5.54 -23.63
N GLY A 90 -4.76 4.35 -23.85
CA GLY A 90 -4.42 3.83 -25.18
C GLY A 90 -2.95 4.01 -25.60
N SER A 91 -2.10 4.62 -24.77
CA SER A 91 -0.67 4.75 -25.05
C SER A 91 0.11 3.49 -24.64
N GLU A 92 1.05 3.07 -25.48
CA GLU A 92 1.82 1.84 -25.30
C GLU A 92 2.71 1.92 -24.04
N VAL A 93 2.70 0.87 -23.20
CA VAL A 93 3.42 0.88 -21.92
C VAL A 93 4.92 0.78 -22.17
N GLN A 94 5.60 1.93 -22.19
CA GLN A 94 7.04 1.98 -22.40
C GLN A 94 7.81 1.63 -21.11
N PRO A 95 8.90 0.84 -21.19
CA PRO A 95 9.72 0.53 -20.01
C PRO A 95 10.37 1.78 -19.40
N PRO A 96 10.69 1.77 -18.10
CA PRO A 96 11.37 2.87 -17.44
C PRO A 96 12.82 3.01 -17.93
N PRO A 97 13.37 4.24 -18.02
CA PRO A 97 14.78 4.42 -18.32
C PRO A 97 15.66 3.80 -17.21
N PRO A 98 16.88 3.34 -17.55
CA PRO A 98 17.83 2.85 -16.56
C PRO A 98 18.15 3.89 -15.48
N PRO A 99 18.56 3.44 -14.27
CA PRO A 99 19.07 4.32 -13.22
C PRO A 99 20.29 5.13 -13.68
N ALA A 100 20.62 6.19 -12.94
CA ALA A 100 21.83 6.96 -13.20
C ALA A 100 23.08 6.08 -13.07
N ASN A 101 24.12 6.36 -13.87
CA ASN A 101 25.36 5.57 -13.86
C ASN A 101 26.02 5.48 -12.48
N SER A 102 25.90 6.52 -11.64
CA SER A 102 26.39 6.49 -10.24
C SER A 102 25.67 5.44 -9.39
N ASP A 103 24.37 5.26 -9.59
CA ASP A 103 23.57 4.27 -8.87
C ASP A 103 23.91 2.85 -9.35
N LEU A 104 24.10 2.68 -10.66
CA LEU A 104 24.53 1.41 -11.25
C LEU A 104 25.94 1.02 -10.79
N TRP A 105 26.85 1.98 -10.66
CA TRP A 105 28.19 1.73 -10.14
C TRP A 105 28.15 1.26 -8.67
N SER A 106 27.35 1.93 -7.85
CA SER A 106 27.15 1.55 -6.44
C SER A 106 26.55 0.14 -6.33
N LEU A 107 25.57 -0.18 -7.19
CA LEU A 107 24.96 -1.51 -7.26
C LEU A 107 25.98 -2.60 -7.65
N ALA A 108 26.87 -2.32 -8.59
CA ALA A 108 27.92 -3.26 -8.97
C ALA A 108 28.91 -3.51 -7.83
N ALA A 109 29.26 -2.46 -7.07
CA ALA A 109 30.13 -2.56 -5.90
C ALA A 109 29.52 -3.35 -4.73
N ASP A 110 28.20 -3.28 -4.55
CA ASP A 110 27.46 -3.97 -3.47
C ASP A 110 27.14 -5.45 -3.79
N ALA A 111 27.64 -5.99 -4.91
CA ALA A 111 27.32 -7.34 -5.33
C ALA A 111 27.87 -8.39 -4.35
N PRO A 112 27.09 -9.43 -4.03
CA PRO A 112 27.58 -10.54 -3.22
C PRO A 112 28.66 -11.32 -3.99
N VAL A 113 29.45 -12.12 -3.27
CA VAL A 113 30.33 -13.09 -3.90
C VAL A 113 29.48 -14.06 -4.73
N MET A 114 29.69 -14.05 -6.04
CA MET A 114 28.96 -14.89 -6.99
C MET A 114 29.86 -15.25 -8.18
N PRO A 115 29.59 -16.37 -8.88
CA PRO A 115 30.30 -16.71 -10.10
C PRO A 115 30.14 -15.62 -11.16
N GLY A 116 31.28 -15.08 -11.63
CA GLY A 116 31.30 -14.02 -12.64
C GLY A 116 31.08 -12.60 -12.10
N ALA A 117 31.16 -12.39 -10.78
CA ALA A 117 31.06 -11.06 -10.18
C ALA A 117 32.08 -10.06 -10.75
N GLU A 118 33.25 -10.54 -11.19
CA GLU A 118 34.29 -9.75 -11.83
C GLU A 118 33.87 -9.10 -13.16
N TYR A 119 32.83 -9.63 -13.81
CA TYR A 119 32.28 -9.06 -15.04
C TYR A 119 31.17 -8.04 -14.78
N LEU A 120 30.76 -7.86 -13.52
CA LEU A 120 29.66 -6.98 -13.17
C LEU A 120 30.12 -5.52 -13.18
N THR A 121 29.68 -4.78 -14.20
CA THR A 121 29.91 -3.34 -14.32
C THR A 121 28.60 -2.57 -14.43
N ALA A 122 28.67 -1.24 -14.30
CA ALA A 122 27.53 -0.37 -14.54
C ALA A 122 26.94 -0.56 -15.96
N ASP A 123 27.78 -0.76 -16.97
CA ASP A 123 27.34 -1.00 -18.36
C ASP A 123 26.60 -2.34 -18.52
N VAL A 124 27.06 -3.38 -17.82
CA VAL A 124 26.37 -4.67 -17.79
C VAL A 124 25.01 -4.54 -17.10
N LEU A 125 24.94 -3.85 -15.95
CA LEU A 125 23.66 -3.58 -15.29
C LEU A 125 22.72 -2.75 -16.16
N HIS A 126 23.23 -1.75 -16.89
CA HIS A 126 22.45 -0.96 -17.83
C HIS A 126 21.87 -1.84 -18.95
N THR A 127 22.68 -2.74 -19.52
CA THR A 127 22.24 -3.70 -20.54
C THR A 127 21.20 -4.67 -19.98
N LEU A 128 21.42 -5.23 -18.79
CA LEU A 128 20.45 -6.09 -18.12
C LEU A 128 19.12 -5.37 -17.83
N TRP A 129 19.16 -4.09 -17.47
CA TRP A 129 17.95 -3.28 -17.29
C TRP A 129 17.13 -3.17 -18.58
N ARG A 130 17.78 -2.93 -19.72
CA ARG A 130 17.12 -2.91 -21.04
C ARG A 130 16.46 -4.24 -21.36
N HIS A 131 17.15 -5.35 -21.10
CA HIS A 131 16.61 -6.68 -21.32
C HIS A 131 15.40 -7.00 -20.42
N ILE A 132 15.35 -6.47 -19.18
CA ILE A 132 14.12 -6.53 -18.36
C ILE A 132 12.99 -5.75 -19.04
N GLY A 133 13.29 -4.56 -19.57
CA GLY A 133 12.34 -3.74 -20.31
C GLY A 133 11.76 -4.43 -21.55
N GLU A 134 12.60 -5.07 -22.36
CA GLU A 134 12.19 -5.83 -23.54
C GLU A 134 11.32 -7.04 -23.14
N ALA A 135 11.74 -7.79 -22.12
CA ALA A 135 10.95 -8.89 -21.58
C ALA A 135 9.59 -8.42 -21.05
N PHE A 136 9.54 -7.27 -20.37
CA PHE A 136 8.31 -6.69 -19.87
C PHE A 136 7.31 -6.35 -21.00
N VAL A 137 7.78 -5.73 -22.09
CA VAL A 137 6.94 -5.41 -23.25
C VAL A 137 6.36 -6.67 -23.89
N ILE A 138 7.15 -7.75 -23.97
CA ILE A 138 6.68 -9.05 -24.47
C ILE A 138 5.62 -9.64 -23.53
N GLU A 139 5.90 -9.70 -22.23
CA GLU A 139 4.99 -10.31 -21.24
C GLU A 139 3.65 -9.57 -21.13
N ILE A 140 3.66 -8.24 -21.16
CA ILE A 140 2.40 -7.47 -21.11
C ILE A 140 1.58 -7.67 -22.39
N ALA A 141 2.24 -7.68 -23.57
CA ALA A 141 1.57 -7.93 -24.84
C ALA A 141 0.96 -9.34 -24.92
N GLU A 142 1.69 -10.36 -24.48
CA GLU A 142 1.20 -11.75 -24.42
C GLU A 142 0.08 -11.93 -23.39
N SER A 143 0.09 -11.17 -22.29
CA SER A 143 -0.96 -11.24 -21.27
C SER A 143 -2.32 -10.76 -21.77
N GLY A 144 -2.34 -9.82 -22.73
CA GLY A 144 -3.56 -9.16 -23.19
C GLY A 144 -4.29 -8.35 -22.11
N THR A 145 -3.64 -8.05 -20.98
CA THR A 145 -4.23 -7.33 -19.84
C THR A 145 -3.72 -5.90 -19.72
N ALA A 146 -4.49 -5.04 -19.07
CA ALA A 146 -4.02 -3.71 -18.72
C ALA A 146 -2.92 -3.80 -17.64
N LEU A 147 -2.01 -2.82 -17.62
CA LEU A 147 -0.89 -2.77 -16.67
C LEU A 147 -1.30 -3.03 -15.20
N PRO A 148 -2.38 -2.44 -14.65
CA PRO A 148 -2.78 -2.70 -13.26
C PRO A 148 -3.11 -4.18 -12.98
N ASP A 149 -3.76 -4.85 -13.92
CA ASP A 149 -4.13 -6.27 -13.79
C ASP A 149 -2.91 -7.17 -13.95
N PHE A 150 -2.00 -6.83 -14.87
CA PHE A 150 -0.71 -7.48 -15.02
C PHE A 150 0.12 -7.40 -13.73
N LEU A 151 0.25 -6.20 -13.15
CA LEU A 151 0.96 -6.00 -11.88
C LEU A 151 0.30 -6.77 -10.73
N LYS A 152 -1.04 -6.81 -10.70
CA LYS A 152 -1.80 -7.59 -9.70
C LYS A 152 -1.50 -9.08 -9.78
N ALA A 153 -1.39 -9.62 -11.00
CA ALA A 153 -1.08 -11.03 -11.24
C ALA A 153 0.35 -11.38 -10.81
N LEU A 154 1.31 -10.47 -11.03
CA LEU A 154 2.70 -10.66 -10.60
C LEU A 154 2.91 -10.50 -9.09
N GLY A 155 2.22 -9.56 -8.47
CA GLY A 155 2.27 -9.36 -7.03
C GLY A 155 1.37 -8.21 -6.58
N PRO A 156 0.33 -8.45 -5.77
CA PRO A 156 -0.66 -7.41 -5.42
C PRO A 156 -0.06 -6.21 -4.69
N ALA A 157 1.10 -6.38 -4.04
CA ALA A 157 1.83 -5.30 -3.37
C ALA A 157 2.36 -4.23 -4.34
N TRP A 158 2.60 -4.56 -5.61
CA TRP A 158 3.08 -3.61 -6.61
C TRP A 158 2.07 -2.52 -6.93
N ASN A 159 0.78 -2.82 -6.83
CA ASN A 159 -0.27 -1.82 -7.01
C ASN A 159 -0.24 -0.71 -5.96
N LEU A 160 0.45 -0.90 -4.82
CA LEU A 160 0.58 0.12 -3.77
C LEU A 160 1.77 1.05 -3.99
N VAL A 161 2.76 0.66 -4.80
CA VAL A 161 3.97 1.45 -5.05
C VAL A 161 3.60 2.69 -5.86
N GLY A 162 4.16 3.84 -5.50
CA GLY A 162 3.84 5.13 -6.13
C GLY A 162 2.50 5.74 -5.67
N ARG A 163 1.75 5.10 -4.77
CA ARG A 163 0.49 5.67 -4.25
C ARG A 163 0.69 6.59 -3.06
N VAL A 164 -0.05 7.70 -3.06
CA VAL A 164 -0.20 8.59 -1.91
C VAL A 164 -1.16 7.97 -0.90
N HIS A 165 -0.80 8.09 0.37
CA HIS A 165 -1.56 7.61 1.50
C HIS A 165 -1.84 8.76 2.46
N PHE A 166 -3.09 8.92 2.85
CA PHE A 166 -3.50 9.82 3.92
C PHE A 166 -3.75 9.00 5.17
N ASN A 167 -2.93 9.23 6.20
CA ASN A 167 -2.96 8.46 7.43
C ASN A 167 -3.57 9.30 8.55
N LEU A 168 -4.62 8.78 9.17
CA LEU A 168 -5.17 9.29 10.42
C LEU A 168 -4.80 8.35 11.56
N ALA A 169 -4.31 8.90 12.67
CA ALA A 169 -3.96 8.16 13.88
C ALA A 169 -4.52 8.85 15.13
N GLU A 170 -4.83 8.07 16.17
CA GLU A 170 -5.20 8.62 17.49
C GLU A 170 -3.96 9.19 18.19
N ASN A 171 -4.06 10.40 18.71
CA ASN A 171 -3.07 11.07 19.56
C ASN A 171 -3.63 11.28 20.98
N ARG A 172 -3.57 10.23 21.81
CA ARG A 172 -4.14 10.24 23.18
C ARG A 172 -3.45 11.19 24.17
N ARG A 173 -2.39 11.88 23.75
CA ARG A 173 -1.61 12.80 24.60
C ARG A 173 -2.07 14.26 24.48
N ASP A 174 -2.96 14.56 23.54
CA ASP A 174 -3.42 15.91 23.24
C ASP A 174 -4.94 15.91 23.21
N GLU A 175 -5.58 16.56 24.19
CA GLU A 175 -7.04 16.55 24.33
C GLU A 175 -7.71 17.51 23.33
N ASP A 176 -7.04 18.60 22.96
CA ASP A 176 -7.55 19.60 22.01
C ASP A 176 -7.40 19.10 20.55
N ALA A 177 -6.32 18.37 20.27
CA ALA A 177 -6.05 17.76 18.98
C ALA A 177 -5.76 16.25 19.10
N PRO A 178 -6.79 15.43 19.37
CA PRO A 178 -6.64 14.02 19.70
C PRO A 178 -6.37 13.14 18.49
N PHE A 179 -6.13 13.72 17.31
CA PHE A 179 -5.75 13.02 16.10
C PHE A 179 -4.45 13.56 15.53
N ALA A 180 -3.74 12.70 14.80
CA ALA A 180 -2.59 13.07 14.00
C ALA A 180 -2.85 12.70 12.54
N PHE A 181 -2.51 13.61 11.63
CA PHE A 181 -2.59 13.39 10.19
C PHE A 181 -1.21 13.45 9.56
N LEU A 182 -0.97 12.55 8.60
CA LEU A 182 0.24 12.57 7.78
C LEU A 182 -0.03 12.02 6.38
N ALA A 183 0.33 12.81 5.36
CA ALA A 183 0.44 12.32 4.00
C ALA A 183 1.80 11.62 3.79
N THR A 184 1.76 10.42 3.24
CA THR A 184 2.93 9.62 2.89
C THR A 184 2.78 9.07 1.47
N TYR A 185 3.84 8.54 0.90
CA TYR A 185 3.75 7.76 -0.33
C TYR A 185 4.52 6.44 -0.20
N THR A 186 4.10 5.42 -0.93
CA THR A 186 4.88 4.17 -1.01
C THR A 186 6.02 4.37 -2.01
N SER A 187 7.26 4.43 -1.51
CA SER A 187 8.43 4.63 -2.36
C SER A 187 8.88 3.34 -3.05
N ARG A 188 8.85 2.21 -2.34
CA ARG A 188 9.25 0.89 -2.83
C ARG A 188 8.72 -0.23 -1.95
N LEU A 189 8.93 -1.48 -2.37
CA LEU A 189 8.80 -2.66 -1.51
C LEU A 189 10.16 -2.98 -0.86
N SER A 190 10.14 -3.41 0.40
CA SER A 190 11.32 -3.93 1.08
C SER A 190 11.71 -5.31 0.52
N ALA A 191 12.92 -5.79 0.86
CA ALA A 191 13.34 -7.16 0.57
C ALA A 191 12.38 -8.23 1.14
N HIS A 192 11.61 -7.89 2.18
CA HIS A 192 10.57 -8.71 2.80
C HIS A 192 9.16 -8.45 2.25
N GLY A 193 9.04 -7.72 1.14
CA GLY A 193 7.77 -7.43 0.46
C GLY A 193 6.84 -6.47 1.18
N LYS A 194 7.27 -5.90 2.32
CA LYS A 194 6.53 -4.83 3.00
C LYS A 194 6.70 -3.50 2.25
N ALA A 195 5.59 -2.81 2.01
CA ALA A 195 5.58 -1.45 1.47
C ALA A 195 6.35 -0.49 2.39
N GLN A 196 7.27 0.27 1.81
CA GLN A 196 8.02 1.32 2.51
C GLN A 196 7.37 2.67 2.25
N HIS A 197 6.99 3.35 3.32
CA HIS A 197 6.32 4.63 3.28
C HIS A 197 7.27 5.74 3.68
N LEU A 198 7.27 6.84 2.93
CA LEU A 198 8.00 8.06 3.25
C LEU A 198 7.03 9.24 3.33
N PRO A 199 7.28 10.25 4.20
CA PRO A 199 6.48 11.47 4.24
C PRO A 199 6.40 12.13 2.85
N LEU A 200 5.23 12.63 2.47
CA LEU A 200 5.05 13.23 1.14
C LEU A 200 5.97 14.43 0.92
N GLY A 201 6.26 15.21 1.96
CA GLY A 201 7.24 16.31 1.90
C GLY A 201 8.67 15.86 1.59
N GLN A 202 9.02 14.58 1.77
CA GLN A 202 10.30 14.03 1.33
C GLN A 202 10.39 13.94 -0.20
N ALA A 203 9.28 13.61 -0.87
CA ALA A 203 9.22 13.57 -2.34
C ALA A 203 9.52 14.95 -2.95
N LEU A 204 9.07 16.04 -2.32
CA LEU A 204 9.39 17.40 -2.78
C LEU A 204 10.89 17.70 -2.75
N ARG A 205 11.63 17.14 -1.78
CA ARG A 205 13.08 17.32 -1.67
C ARG A 205 13.85 16.41 -2.62
N GLU A 206 13.43 15.15 -2.72
CA GLU A 206 14.07 14.13 -3.57
C GLU A 206 13.86 14.38 -5.07
N TYR A 207 12.72 14.97 -5.44
CA TYR A 207 12.34 15.23 -6.83
C TYR A 207 12.46 16.71 -7.24
N ALA A 208 13.16 17.53 -6.47
CA ALA A 208 13.38 18.95 -6.76
C ALA A 208 14.20 19.23 -8.04
N GLY A 209 14.79 18.20 -8.68
CA GLY A 209 15.52 18.32 -9.94
C GLY A 209 14.63 18.09 -11.17
N ALA A 210 14.91 18.81 -12.26
CA ALA A 210 14.14 18.75 -13.52
C ALA A 210 13.95 17.33 -14.08
N ALA A 211 14.92 16.42 -13.84
CA ALA A 211 14.85 15.03 -14.27
C ALA A 211 13.74 14.20 -13.58
N ASN A 212 13.18 14.68 -12.47
CA ASN A 212 12.20 13.95 -11.66
C ASN A 212 10.85 14.68 -11.53
N GLN A 213 10.66 15.81 -12.22
CA GLN A 213 9.44 16.61 -12.14
C GLN A 213 8.20 15.80 -12.59
N GLU A 214 8.31 15.02 -13.65
CA GLU A 214 7.22 14.17 -14.14
C GLU A 214 6.80 13.10 -13.11
N ARG A 215 7.76 12.51 -12.38
CA ARG A 215 7.48 11.55 -11.31
C ARG A 215 6.75 12.21 -10.14
N LEU A 216 7.18 13.43 -9.76
CA LEU A 216 6.50 14.19 -8.72
C LEU A 216 5.07 14.57 -9.12
N LEU A 217 4.86 15.03 -10.36
CA LEU A 217 3.52 15.33 -10.88
C LEU A 217 2.62 14.11 -10.86
N SER A 218 3.14 12.96 -11.27
CA SER A 218 2.41 11.69 -11.27
C SER A 218 2.02 11.25 -9.87
N LEU A 219 2.94 11.40 -8.91
CA LEU A 219 2.69 11.12 -7.51
C LEU A 219 1.61 12.04 -6.93
N LEU A 220 1.57 13.31 -7.33
CA LEU A 220 0.62 14.30 -6.82
C LEU A 220 -0.72 14.32 -7.58
N LEU A 221 -0.84 13.64 -8.73
CA LEU A 221 -2.06 13.61 -9.53
C LEU A 221 -3.31 13.15 -8.74
N PRO A 222 -3.26 12.10 -7.89
CA PRO A 222 -4.40 11.75 -7.03
C PRO A 222 -4.78 12.85 -6.04
N VAL A 223 -3.79 13.59 -5.53
CA VAL A 223 -4.02 14.71 -4.62
C VAL A 223 -4.72 15.85 -5.38
N GLN A 224 -4.27 16.18 -6.59
CA GLN A 224 -4.90 17.19 -7.43
C GLN A 224 -6.37 16.86 -7.72
N ARG A 225 -6.67 15.62 -8.13
CA ARG A 225 -8.05 15.16 -8.35
C ARG A 225 -8.89 15.25 -7.08
N ALA A 226 -8.33 14.89 -5.93
CA ALA A 226 -9.03 14.97 -4.65
C ALA A 226 -9.35 16.43 -4.25
N GLN A 227 -8.48 17.39 -4.56
CA GLN A 227 -8.69 18.82 -4.27
C GLN A 227 -9.90 19.41 -5.03
N GLU A 228 -10.29 18.83 -6.16
CA GLU A 228 -11.47 19.28 -6.92
C GLU A 228 -12.78 18.98 -6.19
N ARG A 229 -12.80 17.91 -5.37
CA ARG A 229 -14.00 17.46 -4.63
C ARG A 229 -13.94 17.80 -3.14
N CYS A 230 -12.73 17.92 -2.57
CA CYS A 230 -12.51 18.16 -1.16
C CYS A 230 -11.96 19.58 -0.93
N VAL A 231 -12.84 20.54 -0.59
CA VAL A 231 -12.46 21.96 -0.41
C VAL A 231 -11.39 22.16 0.67
N TRP A 232 -11.47 21.44 1.77
CA TRP A 232 -10.50 21.53 2.86
C TRP A 232 -9.11 21.05 2.45
N LEU A 233 -9.04 20.03 1.58
CA LEU A 233 -7.77 19.51 1.09
C LEU A 233 -7.10 20.54 0.19
N LYS A 234 -7.89 21.25 -0.64
CA LYS A 234 -7.38 22.36 -1.44
C LYS A 234 -6.72 23.42 -0.57
N GLN A 235 -7.42 23.86 0.49
CA GLN A 235 -6.89 24.85 1.43
C GLN A 235 -5.59 24.37 2.10
N MET A 236 -5.52 23.11 2.53
CA MET A 236 -4.31 22.54 3.14
C MET A 236 -3.13 22.47 2.17
N VAL A 237 -3.37 22.13 0.90
CA VAL A 237 -2.30 22.10 -0.12
C VAL A 237 -1.82 23.52 -0.44
N ASP A 238 -2.74 24.47 -0.61
CA ASP A 238 -2.40 25.87 -0.88
C ASP A 238 -1.59 26.49 0.26
N ALA A 239 -1.87 26.08 1.51
CA ALA A 239 -1.11 26.47 2.70
C ALA A 239 0.21 25.68 2.90
N GLY A 240 0.46 24.64 2.11
CA GLY A 240 1.63 23.76 2.24
C GLY A 240 1.58 22.76 3.41
N GLU A 241 0.45 22.66 4.10
CA GLU A 241 0.28 21.85 5.31
C GLU A 241 0.31 20.35 5.04
N LEU A 242 -0.05 19.93 3.82
CA LEU A 242 -0.08 18.51 3.42
C LEU A 242 1.30 17.83 3.57
N PHE A 243 2.39 18.59 3.53
CA PHE A 243 3.75 18.06 3.41
C PHE A 243 4.46 17.81 4.75
N HIS A 244 3.78 18.02 5.87
CA HIS A 244 4.31 17.73 7.21
C HIS A 244 3.25 17.10 8.13
N PRO A 245 3.66 16.47 9.24
CA PRO A 245 2.71 15.96 10.23
C PRO A 245 1.87 17.09 10.81
N LEU A 246 0.57 16.82 11.03
CA LEU A 246 -0.38 17.74 11.62
C LEU A 246 -1.04 17.11 12.84
N ARG A 247 -1.38 17.96 13.82
CA ARG A 247 -2.28 17.62 14.91
C ARG A 247 -3.67 18.09 14.51
N TRP A 248 -4.65 17.21 14.59
CA TRP A 248 -6.02 17.46 14.16
C TRP A 248 -6.98 17.40 15.33
N SER A 249 -7.89 18.38 15.35
CA SER A 249 -9.09 18.39 16.16
C SER A 249 -10.06 17.29 15.73
N VAL A 250 -11.06 17.03 16.58
CA VAL A 250 -12.16 16.11 16.27
C VAL A 250 -12.89 16.51 14.98
N HIS A 251 -13.12 17.82 14.79
CA HIS A 251 -13.85 18.33 13.63
C HIS A 251 -13.12 18.07 12.30
N GLU A 252 -11.79 18.20 12.28
CA GLU A 252 -10.98 17.87 11.10
C GLU A 252 -11.02 16.38 10.79
N ALA A 253 -10.94 15.53 11.82
CA ALA A 253 -11.06 14.08 11.66
C ALA A 253 -12.44 13.66 11.12
N VAL A 254 -13.53 14.29 11.58
CA VAL A 254 -14.88 14.05 11.05
C VAL A 254 -15.01 14.48 9.60
N ARG A 255 -14.45 15.64 9.24
CA ARG A 255 -14.42 16.08 7.84
C ARG A 255 -13.69 15.09 6.95
N PHE A 256 -12.51 14.64 7.38
CA PHE A 256 -11.73 13.61 6.68
C PHE A 256 -12.49 12.29 6.53
N LEU A 257 -13.19 11.86 7.58
CA LEU A 257 -14.06 10.68 7.55
C LEU A 257 -15.22 10.85 6.56
N GLY A 258 -15.83 12.03 6.48
CA GLY A 258 -16.90 12.33 5.53
C GLY A 258 -16.45 12.14 4.08
N ASP A 259 -15.26 12.65 3.76
CA ASP A 259 -14.72 12.66 2.39
C ASP A 259 -13.85 11.44 2.07
N ALA A 260 -13.71 10.47 2.97
CA ALA A 260 -12.83 9.31 2.78
C ALA A 260 -13.07 8.57 1.45
N HIS A 261 -14.35 8.39 1.07
CA HIS A 261 -14.70 7.75 -0.19
C HIS A 261 -14.27 8.57 -1.41
N GLU A 262 -14.36 9.90 -1.31
CA GLU A 262 -13.98 10.82 -2.39
C GLU A 262 -12.46 10.83 -2.61
N LEU A 263 -11.70 10.79 -1.50
CA LEU A 263 -10.25 10.63 -1.54
C LEU A 263 -9.85 9.30 -2.21
N GLU A 264 -10.53 8.20 -1.87
CA GLU A 264 -10.28 6.88 -2.46
C GLU A 264 -10.61 6.84 -3.95
N GLN A 265 -11.74 7.44 -4.37
CA GLN A 265 -12.10 7.57 -5.79
C GLN A 265 -11.07 8.38 -6.58
N ALA A 266 -10.46 9.39 -5.96
CA ALA A 266 -9.38 10.18 -6.57
C ALA A 266 -8.05 9.41 -6.66
N GLY A 267 -7.94 8.23 -6.02
CA GLY A 267 -6.76 7.38 -6.04
C GLY A 267 -5.84 7.50 -4.82
N VAL A 268 -6.25 8.27 -3.80
CA VAL A 268 -5.54 8.37 -2.51
C VAL A 268 -5.91 7.17 -1.64
N VAL A 269 -4.91 6.51 -1.06
CA VAL A 269 -5.15 5.41 -0.12
C VAL A 269 -5.42 5.99 1.27
N VAL A 270 -6.62 5.79 1.79
CA VAL A 270 -7.00 6.25 3.12
C VAL A 270 -6.66 5.19 4.17
N ARG A 271 -5.90 5.59 5.20
CA ARG A 271 -5.56 4.73 6.34
C ARG A 271 -6.08 5.34 7.62
N MET A 272 -6.83 4.53 8.36
CA MET A 272 -7.51 4.91 9.59
C MET A 272 -6.85 4.24 10.80
N PRO A 273 -7.13 4.69 12.04
CA PRO A 273 -6.67 4.04 13.25
C PRO A 273 -6.98 2.54 13.24
N ALA A 274 -6.02 1.70 13.63
CA ALA A 274 -6.16 0.25 13.61
C ALA A 274 -7.29 -0.29 14.52
N THR A 275 -7.71 0.52 15.48
CA THR A 275 -8.85 0.26 16.38
C THR A 275 -10.20 0.38 15.69
N TRP A 276 -10.27 1.00 14.51
CA TRP A 276 -11.51 1.27 13.78
C TRP A 276 -11.81 0.14 12.79
N ARG A 277 -12.93 -0.56 13.03
CA ARG A 277 -13.36 -1.67 12.16
C ARG A 277 -13.81 -1.11 10.81
N ALA A 278 -13.42 -1.78 9.72
CA ALA A 278 -13.75 -1.35 8.35
C ALA A 278 -13.42 0.14 8.08
N CYS A 279 -12.33 0.63 8.66
CA CYS A 279 -11.86 2.01 8.54
C CYS A 279 -12.84 3.07 9.09
N ARG A 280 -13.75 2.70 9.99
CA ARG A 280 -14.63 3.67 10.70
C ARG A 280 -14.77 3.38 12.20
N PRO A 281 -14.99 4.42 13.01
CA PRO A 281 -15.30 4.24 14.42
C PRO A 281 -16.65 3.52 14.59
N SER A 282 -16.84 2.86 15.73
CA SER A 282 -18.08 2.18 16.04
C SER A 282 -19.25 3.18 16.10
N ARG A 283 -20.46 2.73 15.75
CA ARG A 283 -21.69 3.53 15.81
C ARG A 283 -22.63 2.94 16.85
N PRO A 284 -23.33 3.77 17.65
CA PRO A 284 -24.37 3.28 18.55
C PRO A 284 -25.52 2.67 17.73
N GLN A 285 -26.06 1.56 18.20
CA GLN A 285 -27.20 0.87 17.63
C GLN A 285 -28.40 0.98 18.58
N VAL A 286 -29.53 1.42 18.06
CA VAL A 286 -30.79 1.50 18.81
C VAL A 286 -31.55 0.20 18.60
N TRP A 287 -31.84 -0.50 19.69
CA TRP A 287 -32.66 -1.70 19.75
C TRP A 287 -33.99 -1.36 20.43
N GLY A 288 -35.09 -1.56 19.72
CA GLY A 288 -36.43 -1.45 20.29
C GLY A 288 -37.02 -2.84 20.48
N THR A 289 -37.34 -3.22 21.71
CA THR A 289 -38.16 -4.40 21.99
C THR A 289 -39.60 -3.94 22.19
N VAL A 290 -40.51 -4.47 21.38
CA VAL A 290 -41.96 -4.26 21.53
C VAL A 290 -42.53 -5.46 22.29
N GLY A 291 -43.03 -5.20 23.50
CA GLY A 291 -43.75 -6.09 24.43
C GLY A 291 -43.77 -7.60 24.15
N THR A 292 -43.06 -8.38 24.97
CA THR A 292 -43.15 -9.85 25.06
C THR A 292 -44.18 -10.35 26.08
N LYS A 293 -44.87 -9.46 26.80
CA LYS A 293 -45.88 -9.82 27.80
C LYS A 293 -47.24 -10.04 27.13
N THR A 294 -47.77 -11.25 27.28
CA THR A 294 -49.14 -11.59 26.88
C THR A 294 -50.12 -10.73 27.70
N PRO A 295 -51.03 -9.95 27.08
CA PRO A 295 -51.97 -9.13 27.83
C PRO A 295 -52.90 -10.04 28.62
N SER A 296 -53.00 -9.86 29.94
CA SER A 296 -53.85 -10.70 30.79
C SER A 296 -55.31 -10.23 30.88
N GLU A 297 -55.68 -9.05 30.35
CA GLU A 297 -57.07 -8.58 30.38
C GLU A 297 -57.42 -7.78 29.11
N LEU A 298 -58.61 -8.04 28.56
CA LEU A 298 -59.20 -7.33 27.42
C LEU A 298 -59.67 -5.94 27.88
N GLY A 299 -58.78 -4.96 27.84
CA GLY A 299 -59.06 -3.55 28.07
C GLY A 299 -58.21 -2.66 27.17
N THR A 300 -58.71 -1.48 26.82
CA THR A 300 -58.05 -0.49 25.95
C THR A 300 -56.70 0.05 26.47
N ASP A 301 -56.26 -0.37 27.66
CA ASP A 301 -54.97 -0.05 28.29
C ASP A 301 -53.88 -1.12 28.08
N ALA A 302 -53.98 -1.94 27.02
CA ALA A 302 -52.85 -2.74 26.54
C ALA A 302 -51.77 -1.84 25.90
N LEU A 303 -51.18 -0.98 26.74
CA LEU A 303 -50.05 -0.12 26.40
C LEU A 303 -48.89 -1.02 25.98
N LEU A 304 -48.52 -0.92 24.71
CA LEU A 304 -47.30 -1.49 24.17
C LEU A 304 -46.13 -1.08 25.06
N ASP A 305 -45.54 -2.05 25.76
CA ASP A 305 -44.31 -1.86 26.54
C ASP A 305 -43.14 -1.76 25.53
N PHE A 306 -42.76 -0.52 25.21
CA PHE A 306 -41.64 -0.23 24.32
C PHE A 306 -40.38 -0.04 25.16
N HIS A 307 -39.44 -0.97 25.07
CA HIS A 307 -38.12 -0.80 25.66
C HIS A 307 -37.12 -0.44 24.56
N VAL A 308 -36.64 0.80 24.59
CA VAL A 308 -35.58 1.27 23.70
C VAL A 308 -34.26 1.22 24.45
N GLU A 309 -33.34 0.41 23.95
CA GLU A 309 -31.99 0.27 24.46
C GLU A 309 -30.99 0.73 23.40
N VAL A 310 -30.01 1.54 23.78
CA VAL A 310 -28.92 1.92 22.88
C VAL A 310 -27.68 1.13 23.27
N THR A 311 -27.13 0.39 22.33
CA THR A 311 -25.96 -0.45 22.53
C THR A 311 -24.79 0.04 21.67
N LEU A 312 -23.57 -0.19 22.15
CA LEU A 312 -22.33 0.02 21.41
C LEU A 312 -21.55 -1.29 21.42
N ASP A 313 -21.28 -1.84 20.24
CA ASP A 313 -20.61 -3.15 20.10
C ASP A 313 -21.26 -4.27 20.96
N GLY A 314 -22.60 -4.24 21.09
CA GLY A 314 -23.38 -5.22 21.86
C GLY A 314 -23.46 -4.95 23.37
N GLN A 315 -22.88 -3.86 23.87
CA GLN A 315 -22.98 -3.46 25.28
C GLN A 315 -23.94 -2.28 25.46
N ALA A 316 -24.82 -2.36 26.47
CA ALA A 316 -25.71 -1.27 26.85
C ALA A 316 -24.94 0.01 27.21
N LEU A 317 -25.36 1.13 26.66
CA LEU A 317 -24.90 2.45 27.10
C LEU A 317 -25.66 2.88 28.34
N THR A 318 -24.95 3.41 29.33
CA THR A 318 -25.57 4.01 30.51
C THR A 318 -26.25 5.34 30.14
N SER A 319 -27.23 5.76 30.94
CA SER A 319 -27.91 7.05 30.72
C SER A 319 -26.94 8.24 30.71
N ALA A 320 -25.85 8.17 31.50
CA ALA A 320 -24.81 9.20 31.52
C ALA A 320 -24.01 9.24 30.21
N GLU A 321 -23.62 8.08 29.68
CA GLU A 321 -22.91 7.98 28.39
C GLU A 321 -23.80 8.43 27.22
N LEU A 322 -25.07 8.05 27.24
CA LEU A 322 -26.03 8.49 26.24
C LEU A 322 -26.23 10.01 26.27
N LYS A 323 -26.34 10.60 27.48
CA LYS A 323 -26.43 12.05 27.63
C LYS A 323 -25.17 12.75 27.12
N ALA A 324 -23.99 12.18 27.38
CA ALA A 324 -22.73 12.70 26.87
C ALA A 324 -22.66 12.63 25.32
N LEU A 325 -23.13 11.54 24.72
CA LEU A 325 -23.23 11.39 23.26
C LEU A 325 -24.14 12.45 22.64
N LEU A 326 -25.33 12.67 23.20
CA LEU A 326 -26.30 13.64 22.70
C LEU A 326 -25.86 15.09 22.92
N ALA A 327 -25.03 15.35 23.93
CA ALA A 327 -24.44 16.66 24.19
C ALA A 327 -23.30 16.99 23.21
N ASN A 328 -22.65 15.99 22.62
CA ASN A 328 -21.55 16.17 21.71
C ASN A 328 -22.06 16.49 20.28
N THR A 329 -21.59 17.59 19.71
CA THR A 329 -21.96 18.05 18.35
C THR A 329 -20.87 17.79 17.32
N SER A 330 -19.72 17.26 17.75
CA SER A 330 -18.52 17.15 16.93
C SER A 330 -18.50 15.94 15.99
N GLY A 331 -19.57 15.12 15.96
CA GLY A 331 -19.69 13.92 15.10
C GLY A 331 -18.89 12.70 15.58
N LEU A 332 -17.95 12.89 16.52
CA LEU A 332 -17.26 11.82 17.23
C LEU A 332 -17.27 12.10 18.73
N ALA A 333 -17.44 11.04 19.52
CA ALA A 333 -17.37 11.08 20.97
C ALA A 333 -16.47 9.97 21.51
N LEU A 334 -15.75 10.25 22.59
CA LEU A 334 -14.93 9.27 23.27
C LEU A 334 -15.75 8.61 24.39
N ILE A 335 -16.08 7.33 24.24
CA ILE A 335 -16.83 6.55 25.22
C ILE A 335 -16.00 5.34 25.64
N ARG A 336 -15.79 5.16 26.95
CA ARG A 336 -14.98 4.06 27.50
C ARG A 336 -13.60 3.91 26.83
N GLY A 337 -12.98 5.03 26.44
CA GLY A 337 -11.67 5.05 25.77
C GLY A 337 -11.69 4.67 24.28
N GLN A 338 -12.86 4.61 23.65
CA GLN A 338 -13.04 4.32 22.23
C GLN A 338 -13.77 5.46 21.52
N TRP A 339 -13.33 5.80 20.31
CA TRP A 339 -14.02 6.78 19.48
C TRP A 339 -15.27 6.17 18.85
N VAL A 340 -16.38 6.89 18.99
CA VAL A 340 -17.71 6.51 18.53
C VAL A 340 -18.22 7.57 17.57
N GLU A 341 -18.66 7.17 16.39
CA GLU A 341 -19.29 8.05 15.41
C GLU A 341 -20.74 8.33 15.82
N VAL A 342 -21.07 9.62 15.95
CA VAL A 342 -22.34 10.08 16.49
C VAL A 342 -23.13 10.78 15.40
N ASP A 343 -24.22 10.15 14.97
CA ASP A 343 -25.27 10.77 14.18
C ASP A 343 -26.40 11.19 15.12
N ARG A 344 -26.31 12.42 15.62
CA ARG A 344 -27.25 12.95 16.62
C ARG A 344 -28.68 13.00 16.09
N GLU A 345 -28.89 13.42 14.85
CA GLU A 345 -30.22 13.53 14.27
C GLU A 345 -30.87 12.15 14.17
N ARG A 346 -30.12 11.16 13.70
CA ARG A 346 -30.61 9.78 13.64
C ARG A 346 -30.89 9.21 15.03
N LEU A 347 -30.02 9.45 16.01
CA LEU A 347 -30.23 8.98 17.38
C LEU A 347 -31.48 9.59 17.99
N VAL A 348 -31.66 10.90 17.89
CA VAL A 348 -32.86 11.60 18.40
C VAL A 348 -34.14 11.14 17.71
N ARG A 349 -34.08 10.75 16.43
CA ARG A 349 -35.25 10.25 15.69
C ARG A 349 -35.63 8.81 16.02
N THR A 350 -34.66 7.98 16.42
CA THR A 350 -34.86 6.53 16.61
C THR A 350 -35.14 6.17 18.07
N MET A 351 -34.82 7.07 19.00
CA MET A 351 -35.23 7.03 20.40
C MET A 351 -36.60 7.67 20.59
#